data_AF-A0AAV4TM31-F1
#
_entry.id   AF-A0AAV4TM31-F1
#
_cell.length_a   1.000
_cell.length_b   1.000
_cell.length_c   1.000
_cell.angle_alpha   90.00
_cell.angle_beta   90.00
_cell.angle_gamma   90.00
#
_symmetry.space_group_name_H-M   'P 1'
#
loop_
_entity.id
_entity.type
_entity.pdbx_description
1 polymer ?
#
loop_
_entity_poly.entity_id
_entity_poly.type
_entity_poly.pdbx_seq_one_letter_code
_entity_poly.pdbx_strand_id
1 'polypeptide(L)'
;MRSPGTLPTSVLKLYLGSSAGSPPQMVTDAVSVFKPKYTGAYDAYLYRTFSATELSKNGASSVFECTLELPGTNYAKAKRIAYYPGM
;
A
#
# COMPACT_ATOMS: atom_id res chain seq x y z
N MET A 1 33.66 9.17 -12.86
CA MET A 1 32.90 8.60 -11.73
C MET A 1 31.42 8.89 -11.94
N ARG A 2 30.60 7.89 -12.31
CA ARG A 2 29.15 8.00 -12.33
C ARG A 2 28.65 7.49 -10.98
N SER A 3 28.11 8.35 -10.12
CA SER A 3 27.15 7.85 -9.14
C SER A 3 25.84 7.66 -9.91
N PRO A 4 25.28 6.44 -10.00
CA PRO A 4 23.92 6.30 -10.47
C PRO A 4 23.04 7.06 -9.46
N GLY A 5 22.38 8.11 -9.92
CA GLY A 5 21.52 8.94 -9.07
C GLY A 5 20.52 8.07 -8.34
N THR A 6 20.68 7.93 -7.03
CA THR A 6 19.70 7.37 -6.12
C THR A 6 18.53 8.34 -6.07
N LEU A 7 17.59 8.19 -7.00
CA LEU A 7 16.26 8.78 -6.86
C LEU A 7 15.66 8.23 -5.56
N PRO A 8 15.02 9.08 -4.73
CA PRO A 8 14.39 8.59 -3.51
C PRO A 8 13.39 7.50 -3.89
N THR A 9 13.54 6.32 -3.29
CA THR A 9 12.58 5.23 -3.45
C THR A 9 11.24 5.69 -2.88
N SER A 10 10.17 5.54 -3.67
CA SER A 10 8.83 5.90 -3.24
C SER A 10 8.44 5.15 -1.98
N VAL A 11 7.65 5.79 -1.12
CA VAL A 11 7.12 5.17 0.08
C VAL A 11 5.73 4.62 -0.24
N LEU A 12 5.57 3.31 -0.07
CA LEU A 12 4.29 2.63 -0.21
C LEU A 12 3.77 2.27 1.18
N LYS A 13 2.52 2.64 1.50
CA LYS A 13 1.86 2.28 2.76
C LYS A 13 0.53 1.59 2.47
N LEU A 14 0.22 0.55 3.25
CA LEU A 14 -1.07 -0.13 3.21
C LEU A 14 -1.81 0.15 4.50
N TYR A 15 -3.06 0.55 4.37
CA TYR A 15 -3.98 0.75 5.47
C TYR A 15 -5.15 -0.22 5.34
N LEU A 16 -5.58 -0.76 6.48
CA LEU A 16 -6.76 -1.60 6.63
C LEU A 16 -7.77 -0.86 7.51
N GLY A 17 -8.91 -0.54 6.94
CA GLY A 17 -10.05 0.06 7.64
C GLY A 17 -11.24 -0.89 7.69
N SER A 18 -12.20 -0.54 8.54
CA SER A 18 -13.53 -1.14 8.57
C SER A 18 -14.56 -0.12 8.09
N SER A 19 -15.63 -0.58 7.43
CA SER A 19 -16.77 0.27 7.09
C SER A 19 -17.50 0.86 8.31
N ALA A 20 -17.23 0.35 9.52
CA ALA A 20 -17.85 0.78 10.77
C ALA A 20 -17.33 2.14 11.33
N GLY A 21 -16.61 2.93 10.52
CA GLY A 21 -16.20 4.29 10.88
C GLY A 21 -14.94 4.40 11.76
N SER A 22 -14.24 3.29 12.01
CA SER A 22 -12.95 3.30 12.70
C SER A 22 -11.85 3.87 11.79
N PRO A 23 -10.86 4.61 12.34
CA PRO A 23 -9.70 5.05 11.57
C PRO A 23 -8.97 3.87 10.92
N PRO A 24 -8.52 3.98 9.65
CA PRO A 24 -7.72 2.95 9.02
C PRO A 24 -6.41 2.70 9.79
N GLN A 25 -6.09 1.43 10.02
CA GLN A 25 -4.86 1.03 10.69
C GLN A 25 -3.79 0.72 9.65
N MET A 26 -2.56 1.20 9.88
CA MET A 26 -1.44 0.87 9.00
C MET A 26 -1.04 -0.60 9.16
N VAL A 27 -0.90 -1.31 8.05
CA VAL A 27 -0.45 -2.70 8.00
C VAL A 27 1.07 -2.72 8.00
N THR A 28 1.68 -3.31 9.04
CA THR A 28 3.13 -3.24 9.29
C THR A 28 3.95 -4.31 8.57
N ASP A 29 3.31 -5.34 8.05
CA ASP A 29 3.91 -6.55 7.50
C ASP A 29 3.54 -6.75 6.02
N ALA A 30 3.32 -5.64 5.32
CA ALA A 30 3.29 -5.58 3.86
C ALA A 30 4.71 -5.52 3.28
N VAL A 31 4.93 -6.24 2.18
CA VAL A 31 6.23 -6.33 1.50
C VAL A 31 6.23 -5.40 0.30
N SER A 32 7.20 -4.47 0.26
CA SER A 32 7.42 -3.59 -0.89
C SER A 32 8.49 -4.15 -1.82
N VAL A 33 8.25 -4.13 -3.12
CA VAL A 33 9.20 -4.56 -4.16
C VAL A 33 9.32 -3.49 -5.22
N PHE A 34 10.55 -3.10 -5.55
CA PHE A 34 10.85 -2.11 -6.59
C PHE A 34 11.58 -2.79 -7.74
N LYS A 35 11.01 -2.70 -8.95
CA LYS A 35 11.60 -3.29 -10.16
C LYS A 35 12.04 -2.17 -11.10
N PRO A 36 13.34 -2.06 -11.44
CA PRO A 36 13.79 -1.07 -12.41
C PRO A 36 13.21 -1.40 -13.79
N LYS A 37 12.82 -0.37 -14.55
CA LYS A 37 12.24 -0.53 -15.89
C LYS A 37 13.16 -0.01 -16.97
N TYR A 38 13.63 1.23 -16.82
CA TYR A 38 14.63 1.89 -17.65
C TYR A 38 15.37 2.94 -16.80
N THR A 39 16.38 3.58 -17.36
CA THR A 39 17.19 4.59 -16.63
C THR A 39 16.30 5.68 -16.02
N GLY A 40 16.21 5.71 -14.69
CA GLY A 40 15.45 6.72 -13.95
C GLY A 40 13.99 6.35 -13.63
N ALA A 41 13.51 5.15 -14.00
CA ALA A 41 12.16 4.71 -13.69
C ALA A 41 12.11 3.29 -13.10
N TYR A 42 11.15 3.07 -12.22
CA TYR A 42 10.88 1.79 -11.58
C TYR A 42 9.37 1.58 -11.43
N ASP A 43 8.97 0.32 -11.43
CA ASP A 43 7.65 -0.11 -10.98
C ASP A 43 7.73 -0.45 -9.49
N ALA A 44 6.76 0.01 -8.72
CA ALA A 44 6.67 -0.21 -7.27
C ALA A 44 5.45 -1.08 -6.96
N TYR A 45 5.66 -2.13 -6.18
CA TYR A 45 4.63 -3.10 -5.82
C TYR A 45 4.55 -3.23 -4.30
N LEU A 46 3.33 -3.36 -3.78
CA LEU A 46 3.05 -3.62 -2.37
C LEU A 46 2.23 -4.90 -2.26
N TYR A 47 2.75 -5.90 -1.55
CA TYR A 47 2.12 -7.20 -1.39
C TYR A 47 1.81 -7.47 0.08
N ARG A 48 0.61 -7.98 0.34
CA ARG A 48 0.20 -8.45 1.65
C ARG A 48 -0.84 -9.55 1.46
N THR A 49 -0.66 -10.65 2.18
CA THR A 49 -1.67 -11.71 2.28
C THR A 49 -2.38 -11.56 3.62
N PHE A 50 -3.71 -11.62 3.60
CA PHE A 50 -4.53 -11.58 4.79
C PHE A 50 -5.20 -12.93 4.98
N SER A 51 -5.19 -13.43 6.21
CA SER A 51 -5.97 -14.60 6.61
C SER A 51 -7.45 -14.25 6.74
N ALA A 52 -8.32 -15.27 6.66
CA ALA A 52 -9.76 -15.06 6.81
C ALA A 52 -10.11 -14.39 8.14
N THR A 53 -9.41 -14.73 9.22
CA THR A 53 -9.63 -14.16 10.56
C THR A 53 -9.22 -12.68 10.67
N GLU A 54 -8.23 -12.23 9.89
CA GLU A 54 -7.88 -10.81 9.80
C GLU A 54 -8.94 -10.00 9.04
N LEU A 55 -9.57 -10.61 8.02
CA LEU A 55 -10.60 -9.97 7.19
C LEU A 55 -11.99 -10.00 7.82
N SER A 56 -12.27 -10.99 8.68
CA SER A 56 -13.60 -11.25 9.23
C SER A 56 -13.81 -10.71 10.63
N LYS A 57 -12.97 -9.78 11.12
CA LYS A 57 -13.18 -9.13 12.42
C LYS A 57 -14.55 -8.43 12.39
N ASN A 58 -15.54 -9.10 12.99
CA ASN A 58 -16.92 -8.65 13.20
C ASN A 58 -17.87 -8.64 11.99
N GLY A 59 -17.64 -9.46 10.95
CA GLY A 59 -18.58 -9.57 9.81
C GLY A 59 -18.76 -8.29 9.00
N ALA A 60 -17.88 -7.31 9.19
CA ALA A 60 -17.88 -6.03 8.48
C ALA A 60 -17.02 -6.11 7.21
N SER A 61 -17.35 -5.28 6.22
CA SER A 61 -16.54 -5.16 5.01
C SER A 61 -15.16 -4.57 5.34
N SER A 62 -14.12 -5.25 4.85
CA SER A 62 -12.74 -4.81 4.97
C SER A 62 -12.43 -3.80 3.87
N VAL A 63 -11.81 -2.68 4.24
CA VAL A 63 -11.42 -1.64 3.28
C VAL A 63 -9.91 -1.55 3.27
N PHE A 64 -9.30 -1.71 2.11
CA PHE A 64 -7.87 -1.53 1.91
C PHE A 64 -7.61 -0.20 1.24
N GLU A 65 -6.65 0.56 1.74
CA GLU A 65 -6.16 1.77 1.10
C GLU A 65 -4.64 1.68 0.96
N CYS A 66 -4.17 1.77 -0.28
CA CYS A 66 -2.75 1.84 -0.59
C CYS A 66 -2.40 3.29 -0.92
N THR A 67 -1.39 3.84 -0.25
CA THR A 67 -0.86 5.17 -0.57
C THR A 67 0.55 5.04 -1.13
N LEU A 68 0.84 5.87 -2.13
CA LEU A 68 2.14 6.07 -2.74
C LEU A 68 2.54 7.52 -2.49
N GLU A 69 3.68 7.71 -1.85
CA GLU A 69 4.28 9.02 -1.60
C GLU A 69 5.65 9.07 -2.27
N LEU A 70 5.97 10.20 -2.92
CA LEU A 70 7.31 10.45 -3.48
C LEU A 70 8.06 11.43 -2.57
N PRO A 71 9.03 10.97 -1.76
CA PRO A 71 9.76 11.84 -0.84
C PRO A 71 10.44 13.00 -1.56
N GLY A 72 10.41 14.18 -0.94
CA GLY A 72 10.95 15.40 -1.54
C GLY A 72 10.00 16.07 -2.55
N THR A 73 8.78 15.55 -2.71
CA THR A 73 7.72 16.18 -3.51
C THR A 73 6.41 16.24 -2.71
N ASN A 74 5.42 16.97 -3.21
CA ASN A 74 4.04 16.93 -2.71
C ASN A 74 3.19 15.89 -3.45
N TYR A 75 3.82 15.01 -4.24
CA TYR A 75 3.11 13.98 -4.98
C TYR A 75 2.72 12.83 -4.05
N ALA A 76 1.41 12.64 -3.90
CA ALA A 76 0.82 11.49 -3.25
C ALA A 76 -0.35 10.95 -4.07
N LYS A 77 -0.50 9.62 -4.12
CA LYS A 77 -1.63 8.97 -4.76
C LYS A 77 -2.16 7.87 -3.86
N ALA A 78 -3.48 7.80 -3.72
CA ALA A 78 -4.15 6.75 -2.96
C ALA A 78 -5.04 5.90 -3.87
N LYS A 79 -5.15 4.62 -3.56
CA LYS A 79 -6.12 3.70 -4.18
C LYS A 79 -6.82 2.91 -3.08
N ARG A 80 -8.15 2.91 -3.12
CA ARG A 80 -9.00 2.24 -2.14
C ARG A 80 -9.80 1.10 -2.77
N ILE A 81 -9.87 -0.03 -2.09
CA ILE A 81 -10.59 -1.24 -2.51
C ILE A 81 -11.37 -1.78 -1.31
N ALA A 82 -12.64 -2.12 -1.49
CA ALA A 82 -13.44 -2.77 -0.47
C ALA A 82 -13.56 -4.28 -0.76
N TYR A 83 -13.54 -5.08 0.31
CA TYR A 83 -13.73 -6.51 0.28
C TYR A 83 -14.91 -6.90 1.18
N TYR A 84 -15.85 -7.64 0.60
CA TYR A 84 -17.08 -8.07 1.24
C TYR A 84 -17.06 -9.59 1.35
N PRO A 85 -16.67 -10.15 2.51
CA PRO A 85 -16.74 -11.60 2.71
C PRO A 85 -18.20 -12.04 2.79
N GLY A 86 -18.65 -12.86 1.84
CA GLY A 86 -19.98 -13.49 1.89
C GLY A 86 -21.11 -12.81 1.11
N MET A 87 -20.80 -12.07 0.03
CA MET A 87 -21.74 -11.98 -1.09
C MET A 87 -21.66 -13.22 -1.96
#